data_AF-A0A7J3HCF4-F1
#
_entry.id   AF-A0A7J3HCF4-F1
#
_cell.length_a   1.000
_cell.length_b   1.000
_cell.length_c   1.000
_cell.angle_alpha   90.00
_cell.angle_beta   90.00
_cell.angle_gamma   90.00
#
_symmetry.space_group_name_H-M   'P 1'
#
loop_
_entity.id
_entity.type
_entity.pdbx_description
1 polymer ?
#
loop_
_entity_poly.entity_id
_entity_poly.type
_entity_poly.pdbx_seq_one_letter_code
_entity_poly.pdbx_strand_id
1 'polypeptide(L)'
;MRAKVAIIDGYPILMNLYEPYKHKINEYNVLIKDSGYYLKPLHFVYLKSPDMFLSIRYVYFGRYWYRVYKISGSRSKPRMRWIYVGKEKPDPTLPDPPLNPFEGLYVLVVGSDVLLSEKSYKALVRISESFHGVNVFEGKVVDLTKQKEESESQDFWPLII
;
A
#
# COMPACT_ATOMS: atom_id res chain seq x y z
N MET A 1 -0.12 -12.95 4.98
CA MET A 1 -0.12 -13.15 3.50
C MET A 1 0.82 -14.29 3.20
N ARG A 2 0.47 -15.24 2.32
CA ARG A 2 1.48 -16.15 1.74
C ARG A 2 1.91 -15.56 0.40
N ALA A 3 3.11 -14.99 0.36
CA ALA A 3 3.66 -14.45 -0.88
C ALA A 3 3.94 -15.61 -1.85
N LYS A 4 3.60 -15.40 -3.13
CA LYS A 4 3.89 -16.34 -4.22
C LYS A 4 4.65 -15.68 -5.37
N VAL A 5 4.61 -14.35 -5.43
CA VAL A 5 5.23 -13.56 -6.49
C VAL A 5 6.09 -12.49 -5.84
N ALA A 6 7.30 -12.30 -6.35
CA ALA A 6 8.12 -11.12 -6.07
C ALA A 6 8.25 -10.28 -7.34
N ILE A 7 8.20 -8.97 -7.17
CA ILE A 7 8.56 -7.99 -8.21
C ILE A 7 9.83 -7.29 -7.76
N ILE A 8 10.93 -7.54 -8.47
CA ILE A 8 12.25 -7.01 -8.16
C ILE A 8 12.32 -5.53 -8.52
N ASP A 9 12.76 -4.72 -7.55
CA ASP A 9 12.66 -3.25 -7.59
C ASP A 9 11.23 -2.77 -7.92
N GLY A 10 10.23 -3.53 -7.46
CA GLY A 10 8.83 -3.28 -7.78
C GLY A 10 8.24 -2.07 -7.07
N TYR A 11 8.80 -1.64 -5.93
CA TYR A 11 8.17 -0.60 -5.10
C TYR A 11 8.13 0.76 -5.79
N PRO A 12 9.22 1.28 -6.38
CA PRO A 12 9.16 2.52 -7.16
C PRO A 12 8.16 2.45 -8.31
N ILE A 13 8.10 1.32 -9.03
CA ILE A 13 7.17 1.10 -10.15
C ILE A 13 5.72 1.13 -9.65
N LEU A 14 5.43 0.42 -8.58
CA LEU A 14 4.11 0.39 -7.94
C LEU A 14 3.69 1.78 -7.47
N MET A 15 4.60 2.55 -6.87
CA MET A 15 4.29 3.91 -6.41
C MET A 15 4.07 4.88 -7.58
N ASN A 16 4.80 4.72 -8.68
CA ASN A 16 4.56 5.50 -9.91
C ASN A 16 3.20 5.17 -10.52
N LEU A 17 2.83 3.89 -10.59
CA LEU A 17 1.51 3.44 -11.05
C LEU A 17 0.39 4.00 -10.15
N TYR A 18 0.66 4.16 -8.85
CA TYR A 18 -0.29 4.69 -7.87
C TYR A 18 -0.43 6.22 -7.86
N GLU A 19 0.60 6.95 -8.28
CA GLU A 19 0.70 8.40 -8.13
C GLU A 19 -0.51 9.17 -8.72
N PRO A 20 -1.07 8.82 -9.90
CA PRO A 20 -2.25 9.51 -10.42
C PRO A 20 -3.47 9.44 -9.48
N TYR A 21 -3.67 8.31 -8.80
CA TYR A 21 -4.75 8.18 -7.83
C TYR A 21 -4.45 8.95 -6.54
N LYS A 22 -3.19 8.96 -6.09
CA LYS A 22 -2.76 9.77 -4.94
C LYS A 22 -3.03 11.26 -5.17
N HIS A 23 -2.81 11.77 -6.38
CA HIS A 23 -3.17 13.15 -6.73
C HIS A 23 -4.67 13.43 -6.60
N LYS A 24 -5.54 12.55 -7.13
CA LYS A 24 -7.00 12.69 -7.00
C LYS A 24 -7.45 12.71 -5.53
N ILE A 25 -6.84 11.91 -4.68
CA ILE A 25 -7.13 11.91 -3.24
C ILE A 25 -6.67 13.21 -2.58
N ASN A 26 -5.53 13.77 -2.98
CA ASN A 26 -5.07 15.06 -2.47
C ASN A 26 -6.02 16.19 -2.87
N GLU A 27 -6.48 16.23 -4.13
CA GLU A 27 -7.49 17.18 -4.60
C GLU A 27 -8.79 17.06 -3.82
N TYR A 28 -9.27 15.83 -3.64
CA TYR A 28 -10.43 15.54 -2.82
C TYR A 28 -10.27 16.03 -1.37
N ASN A 29 -9.12 15.79 -0.74
CA ASN A 29 -8.85 16.26 0.62
C ASN A 29 -8.79 17.79 0.73
N VAL A 30 -8.37 18.50 -0.33
CA VAL A 30 -8.45 19.96 -0.39
C VAL A 30 -9.90 20.42 -0.44
N LEU A 31 -10.75 19.74 -1.21
CA LEU A 31 -12.18 20.04 -1.30
C LEU A 31 -12.90 19.88 0.05
N ILE A 32 -12.55 18.85 0.82
CA ILE A 32 -13.21 18.55 2.11
C ILE A 32 -12.48 19.11 3.34
N LYS A 33 -11.44 19.94 3.16
CA LYS A 33 -10.54 20.36 4.25
C LYS A 33 -11.23 20.98 5.47
N ASP A 34 -12.36 21.66 5.25
CA ASP A 34 -13.10 22.37 6.28
C ASP A 34 -14.16 21.48 6.98
N SER A 35 -14.35 20.25 6.51
CA SER A 35 -15.28 19.27 7.11
C SER A 35 -14.75 18.65 8.41
N GLY A 36 -13.44 18.79 8.68
CA GLY A 36 -12.77 18.07 9.77
C GLY A 36 -12.53 16.59 9.49
N TYR A 37 -12.73 16.13 8.26
CA TYR A 37 -12.37 14.79 7.80
C TYR A 37 -11.17 14.80 6.85
N TYR A 38 -10.47 13.67 6.81
CA TYR A 38 -9.37 13.41 5.90
C TYR A 38 -9.42 11.96 5.42
N LEU A 39 -9.30 11.77 4.12
CA LEU A 39 -9.22 10.44 3.51
C LEU A 39 -7.76 10.05 3.28
N LYS A 40 -7.27 9.09 4.06
CA LYS A 40 -5.90 8.60 3.95
C LYS A 40 -5.81 7.52 2.85
N PRO A 41 -4.94 7.72 1.83
CA PRO A 41 -4.83 6.84 0.67
C PRO A 41 -4.10 5.50 0.94
N LEU A 42 -3.12 5.51 1.85
CA LEU A 42 -2.25 4.38 2.14
C LEU A 42 -2.13 4.15 3.65
N HIS A 43 -2.10 2.89 4.07
CA HIS A 43 -1.74 2.52 5.43
C HIS A 43 -0.44 1.69 5.41
N PHE A 44 0.54 2.13 6.19
CA PHE A 44 1.85 1.50 6.30
C PHE A 44 1.99 0.84 7.67
N VAL A 45 2.42 -0.42 7.69
CA VAL A 45 2.77 -1.14 8.92
C VAL A 45 4.23 -1.58 8.80
N TYR A 46 5.11 -0.91 9.54
CA TYR A 46 6.52 -1.23 9.57
C TYR A 46 6.77 -2.45 10.47
N LEU A 47 7.56 -3.40 9.97
CA LEU A 47 7.99 -4.56 10.73
C LEU A 47 9.41 -4.33 11.24
N LYS A 48 9.72 -4.92 12.39
CA LYS A 48 11.12 -5.00 12.84
C LYS A 48 11.88 -5.93 11.91
N SER A 49 13.03 -5.47 11.42
CA SER A 49 13.96 -6.29 10.65
C SER A 49 15.13 -6.72 11.55
N PRO A 50 15.61 -7.98 11.44
CA PRO A 50 16.85 -8.40 12.09
C PRO A 50 18.07 -7.65 11.52
N ASP A 51 18.01 -7.31 10.24
CA ASP A 51 19.00 -6.47 9.56
C ASP A 51 18.54 -5.00 9.62
N MET A 52 19.34 -4.17 10.29
CA MET A 52 19.06 -2.73 10.48
C MET A 52 19.03 -1.95 9.16
N PHE A 53 19.67 -2.45 8.10
CA PHE A 53 19.69 -1.81 6.79
C PHE A 53 18.51 -2.22 5.90
N LEU A 54 17.78 -3.28 6.29
CA LEU A 54 16.66 -3.80 5.51
C LEU A 54 15.32 -3.27 6.04
N SER A 55 14.66 -2.43 5.24
CA SER A 55 13.31 -1.96 5.58
C SER A 55 12.26 -2.98 5.18
N ILE A 56 11.39 -3.37 6.12
CA ILE A 56 10.25 -4.27 5.85
C ILE A 56 8.96 -3.57 6.26
N ARG A 57 7.98 -3.50 5.35
CA ARG A 57 6.68 -2.88 5.64
C ARG A 57 5.55 -3.52 4.84
N TYR A 58 4.39 -3.67 5.46
CA TYR A 58 3.15 -3.85 4.71
C TYR A 58 2.63 -2.50 4.22
N VAL A 59 2.20 -2.47 2.97
CA VAL A 59 1.50 -1.33 2.38
C VAL A 59 0.10 -1.77 1.99
N TYR A 60 -0.89 -1.13 2.59
CA TYR A 60 -2.30 -1.37 2.31
C TYR A 60 -2.88 -0.21 1.51
N PHE A 61 -3.45 -0.53 0.37
CA PHE A 61 -4.12 0.39 -0.53
C PHE A 61 -5.61 0.39 -0.21
N GLY A 62 -6.11 1.52 0.27
CA GLY A 62 -7.48 1.57 0.76
C GLY A 62 -7.92 2.98 1.12
N ARG A 63 -9.21 3.09 1.44
CA ARG A 63 -9.84 4.32 1.91
C ARG A 63 -9.91 4.27 3.42
N TYR A 64 -9.05 5.02 4.10
CA TYR A 64 -9.07 5.09 5.56
C TYR A 64 -9.46 6.49 5.99
N TRP A 65 -10.67 6.63 6.52
CA TRP A 65 -11.17 7.91 6.98
C TRP A 65 -10.62 8.24 8.36
N TYR A 66 -10.22 9.49 8.51
CA TYR A 66 -9.80 10.08 9.76
C TYR A 66 -10.62 11.33 10.04
N ARG A 67 -11.01 11.50 11.30
CA ARG A 67 -11.44 12.79 11.83
C ARG A 67 -10.21 13.54 12.34
N VAL A 68 -10.04 14.77 11.89
CA VAL A 68 -8.89 15.61 12.22
C VAL A 68 -9.39 16.84 12.96
N TYR A 69 -8.86 17.05 14.15
CA TYR A 69 -9.19 18.22 14.96
C TYR A 69 -7.93 18.87 15.52
N LYS A 70 -7.97 20.19 15.57
CA LYS A 70 -6.97 21.00 16.25
C LYS A 70 -7.16 20.80 17.75
N ILE A 71 -6.07 20.44 18.43
CA ILE A 71 -6.00 20.46 19.89
C ILE A 71 -5.15 21.66 20.32
N SER A 72 -5.21 22.02 21.61
CA SER A 72 -4.44 23.16 22.13
C SER A 72 -2.95 23.03 21.78
N GLY A 73 -2.41 24.11 21.25
CA GLY A 73 -1.02 24.26 20.84
C GLY A 73 -0.71 25.74 20.69
N SER A 74 0.57 26.11 20.70
CA SER A 74 0.96 27.49 20.41
C SER A 74 0.55 27.85 18.98
N ARG A 75 0.29 29.14 18.69
CA ARG A 75 0.09 29.65 17.31
C ARG A 75 1.20 29.20 16.36
N SER A 76 2.42 29.01 16.87
CA SER A 76 3.59 28.56 16.09
C SER A 76 3.70 27.03 15.92
N LYS A 77 2.98 26.23 16.72
CA LYS A 77 2.98 24.76 16.64
C LYS A 77 1.59 24.21 16.98
N PRO A 78 0.61 24.34 16.06
CA PRO A 78 -0.70 23.74 16.24
C PRO A 78 -0.56 22.23 16.34
N ARG A 79 -1.13 21.65 17.38
CA ARG A 79 -1.16 20.19 17.55
C ARG A 79 -2.43 19.67 16.90
N MET A 80 -2.31 18.61 16.11
CA MET A 80 -3.42 17.96 15.42
C MET A 80 -3.62 16.58 16.02
N ARG A 81 -4.87 16.19 16.23
CA ARG A 81 -5.20 14.82 16.63
C ARG A 81 -6.04 14.18 15.52
N TRP A 82 -5.67 12.94 15.21
CA TRP A 82 -6.25 12.14 14.14
C TRP A 82 -6.95 10.94 14.78
N ILE A 83 -8.25 10.80 14.58
CA ILE A 83 -9.02 9.64 15.00
C ILE A 83 -9.40 8.85 13.76
N TYR A 84 -9.04 7.58 13.70
CA TYR A 84 -9.53 6.68 12.65
C TYR A 84 -11.04 6.45 12.84
N VAL A 85 -11.83 6.66 11.78
CA VAL A 85 -13.29 6.52 11.84
C VAL A 85 -13.82 5.33 11.03
N GLY A 86 -13.01 4.75 10.14
CA GLY A 86 -13.41 3.57 9.38
C GLY A 86 -13.00 3.63 7.91
N LYS A 87 -13.55 2.70 7.12
CA LYS A 87 -13.35 2.65 5.66
C LYS A 87 -14.51 3.28 4.87
N GLU A 88 -15.69 3.29 5.46
CA GLU A 88 -16.89 3.87 4.86
C GLU A 88 -16.92 5.38 5.00
N LYS A 89 -17.58 6.05 4.04
CA LYS A 89 -17.75 7.51 4.05
C LYS A 89 -18.50 7.90 5.34
N PRO A 90 -17.88 8.69 6.25
CA PRO A 90 -18.40 8.90 7.60
C PRO A 90 -19.57 9.89 7.65
N ASP A 91 -19.68 10.75 6.64
CA ASP A 91 -20.70 11.78 6.54
C ASP A 91 -21.30 11.76 5.12
N PRO A 92 -22.61 11.48 4.97
CA PRO A 92 -23.28 11.43 3.68
C PRO A 92 -23.24 12.76 2.89
N THR A 93 -23.08 13.90 3.58
CA THR A 93 -23.04 15.23 2.96
C THR A 93 -21.73 15.54 2.25
N LEU A 94 -20.67 14.77 2.55
CA LEU A 94 -19.40 14.88 1.83
C LEU A 94 -19.58 14.43 0.37
N PRO A 95 -18.88 15.07 -0.58
CA PRO A 95 -18.81 14.58 -1.94
C PRO A 95 -18.27 13.15 -1.97
N ASP A 96 -18.58 12.38 -3.01
CA ASP A 96 -18.04 11.03 -3.11
C ASP A 96 -16.53 11.07 -3.40
N PRO A 97 -15.74 10.22 -2.71
CA PRO A 97 -14.32 10.12 -2.99
C PRO A 97 -14.07 9.52 -4.38
N PRO A 98 -12.91 9.80 -5.00
CA PRO A 98 -12.56 9.18 -6.28
C PRO A 98 -12.53 7.66 -6.16
N LEU A 99 -12.91 6.98 -7.24
CA LEU A 99 -12.84 5.52 -7.33
C LEU A 99 -11.39 5.04 -7.15
N ASN A 100 -11.21 4.02 -6.31
CA ASN A 100 -9.90 3.48 -5.97
C ASN A 100 -9.65 2.15 -6.71
N PRO A 101 -8.86 2.14 -7.80
CA PRO A 101 -8.57 0.91 -8.52
C PRO A 101 -7.70 -0.05 -7.70
N PHE A 102 -7.01 0.43 -6.66
CA PHE A 102 -6.17 -0.37 -5.78
C PHE A 102 -6.89 -0.85 -4.52
N GLU A 103 -8.20 -0.67 -4.42
CA GLU A 103 -8.94 -0.99 -3.20
C GLU A 103 -8.80 -2.46 -2.80
N GLY A 104 -8.43 -2.69 -1.53
CA GLY A 104 -8.25 -4.04 -0.98
C GLY A 104 -6.93 -4.70 -1.37
N LEU A 105 -6.09 -4.02 -2.14
CA LEU A 105 -4.72 -4.48 -2.38
C LEU A 105 -3.85 -4.22 -1.16
N TYR A 106 -2.99 -5.19 -0.90
CA TYR A 106 -1.94 -5.05 0.08
C TYR A 106 -0.73 -5.84 -0.38
N VAL A 107 0.44 -5.30 -0.08
CA VAL A 107 1.73 -5.82 -0.53
C VAL A 107 2.70 -5.82 0.65
N LEU A 108 3.65 -6.75 0.66
CA LEU A 108 4.79 -6.70 1.57
C LEU A 108 5.96 -6.10 0.80
N VAL A 109 6.56 -5.04 1.32
CA VAL A 109 7.74 -4.41 0.73
C VAL A 109 8.95 -4.79 1.57
N VAL A 110 9.99 -5.31 0.91
CA VAL A 110 11.27 -5.69 1.50
C VAL A 110 12.35 -4.95 0.71
N GLY A 111 12.97 -3.93 1.30
CA GLY A 111 13.84 -3.01 0.54
C GLY A 111 13.06 -2.30 -0.57
N SER A 112 13.47 -2.52 -1.82
CA SER A 112 12.80 -2.05 -3.05
C SER A 112 11.85 -3.08 -3.66
N ASP A 113 11.90 -4.33 -3.19
CA ASP A 113 11.13 -5.44 -3.77
C ASP A 113 9.71 -5.49 -3.20
N VAL A 114 8.80 -6.03 -4.00
CA VAL A 114 7.39 -6.16 -3.64
C VAL A 114 6.98 -7.63 -3.69
N LEU A 115 6.58 -8.15 -2.53
CA LEU A 115 6.09 -9.51 -2.35
C LEU A 115 4.56 -9.50 -2.29
N LEU A 116 3.97 -10.40 -3.06
CA LEU A 116 2.54 -10.39 -3.39
C LEU A 116 1.94 -11.79 -3.30
N SER A 117 0.66 -11.83 -2.95
CA SER A 117 -0.17 -12.98 -3.32
C SER A 117 -0.42 -12.96 -4.84
N GLU A 118 -0.67 -14.13 -5.41
CA GLU A 118 -1.05 -14.25 -6.84
C GLU A 118 -2.30 -13.41 -7.18
N LYS A 119 -3.27 -13.33 -6.27
CA LYS A 119 -4.47 -12.49 -6.44
C LYS A 119 -4.10 -11.01 -6.52
N SER A 120 -3.25 -10.52 -5.61
CA SER A 120 -2.78 -9.14 -5.61
C SER A 120 -1.99 -8.81 -6.87
N TYR A 121 -1.13 -9.73 -7.31
CA TYR A 121 -0.35 -9.57 -8.55
C TYR A 121 -1.26 -9.46 -9.78
N LYS A 122 -2.21 -10.39 -9.96
CA LYS A 122 -3.18 -10.33 -11.08
C LYS A 122 -3.98 -9.03 -11.09
N ALA A 123 -4.35 -8.51 -9.93
CA ALA A 123 -5.03 -7.22 -9.83
C ALA A 123 -4.12 -6.06 -10.25
N LEU A 124 -2.86 -6.04 -9.82
CA LEU A 124 -1.89 -5.02 -10.23
C LEU A 124 -1.64 -5.03 -11.75
N VAL A 125 -1.55 -6.21 -12.36
CA VAL A 125 -1.42 -6.35 -13.82
C VAL A 125 -2.62 -5.71 -14.53
N ARG A 126 -3.85 -6.04 -14.11
CA ARG A 126 -5.06 -5.44 -14.69
C ARG A 126 -5.11 -3.92 -14.54
N ILE A 127 -4.69 -3.39 -13.40
CA ILE A 127 -4.62 -1.94 -13.16
C ILE A 127 -3.59 -1.30 -14.11
N SER A 128 -2.40 -1.90 -14.21
CA SER A 128 -1.34 -1.46 -15.10
C SER A 128 -1.81 -1.43 -16.55
N GLU A 129 -2.41 -2.51 -17.04
CA GLU A 129 -2.93 -2.62 -18.40
C GLU A 129 -4.04 -1.60 -18.65
N SER A 130 -4.92 -1.37 -17.68
CA SER A 130 -5.97 -0.36 -17.80
C SER A 130 -5.43 1.07 -17.87
N PHE A 131 -4.31 1.36 -17.22
CA PHE A 131 -3.76 2.72 -17.12
C PHE A 131 -2.74 3.02 -18.23
N HIS A 132 -1.99 2.00 -18.66
CA HIS A 132 -0.84 2.15 -19.56
C HIS A 132 -0.91 1.26 -20.80
N GLY A 133 -1.91 0.38 -20.93
CA GLY A 133 -2.04 -0.56 -22.05
C GLY A 133 -1.08 -1.74 -21.98
N VAL A 134 -0.21 -1.81 -20.96
CA VAL A 134 0.84 -2.83 -20.81
C VAL A 134 1.02 -3.23 -19.34
N ASN A 135 1.66 -4.36 -19.10
CA ASN A 135 2.12 -4.77 -17.77
C ASN A 135 3.47 -4.12 -17.43
N VAL A 136 3.46 -3.04 -16.63
CA VAL A 136 4.68 -2.31 -16.24
C VAL A 136 5.63 -3.10 -15.33
N PHE A 137 5.22 -4.29 -14.88
CA PHE A 137 6.03 -5.17 -14.05
C PHE A 137 6.74 -6.28 -14.85
N GLU A 138 6.48 -6.38 -16.16
CA GLU A 138 7.08 -7.39 -17.03
C GLU A 138 8.62 -7.35 -16.97
N GLY A 139 9.25 -8.53 -17.01
CA GLY A 139 10.71 -8.68 -16.88
C GLY A 139 11.27 -8.51 -15.47
N LYS A 140 10.45 -8.14 -14.47
CA LYS A 140 10.86 -8.00 -13.05
C LYS A 140 10.20 -9.00 -12.11
N VAL A 141 9.48 -9.98 -12.64
CA VAL A 141 8.62 -10.89 -11.87
C VAL A 141 9.33 -12.22 -11.62
N VAL A 142 9.34 -12.65 -10.37
CA VAL A 142 9.86 -13.95 -9.93
C VAL A 142 8.75 -14.75 -9.27
N ASP A 143 8.59 -16.00 -9.70
CA ASP A 143 7.68 -16.97 -9.09
C ASP A 143 8.38 -17.64 -7.90
N LEU A 144 7.92 -17.31 -6.69
CA LEU A 144 8.46 -17.81 -5.44
C LEU A 144 8.03 -19.25 -5.14
N THR A 145 7.07 -19.80 -5.89
CA THR A 145 6.63 -21.18 -5.68
C THR A 145 7.58 -22.20 -6.31
N LYS A 146 8.23 -21.84 -7.43
CA LYS A 146 9.16 -22.70 -8.15
C LYS A 146 10.54 -22.81 -7.49
N GLN A 147 10.98 -21.77 -6.79
CA GLN A 147 12.26 -21.78 -6.07
C GLN A 147 12.26 -22.73 -4.86
N LYS A 148 11.09 -23.08 -4.32
CA LYS A 148 10.98 -23.99 -3.18
C LYS A 148 11.27 -25.44 -3.57
N GLU A 149 10.92 -25.83 -4.80
CA GLU A 149 11.15 -27.20 -5.32
C GLU A 149 12.63 -27.50 -5.56
N GLU A 150 13.45 -26.51 -5.94
CA GLU A 150 14.91 -26.69 -6.05
C GLU A 150 15.60 -26.72 -4.67
N SER A 151 15.12 -25.94 -3.69
CA SER A 151 15.68 -25.96 -2.33
C SER A 151 15.32 -27.20 -1.51
N GLU A 152 14.17 -27.84 -1.81
CA GLU A 152 13.77 -29.11 -1.18
C GLU A 152 14.46 -30.33 -1.82
N SER A 153 15.28 -30.13 -2.86
CA SER A 153 16.12 -31.18 -3.48
C SER A 153 17.56 -31.25 -2.91
N GLN A 154 17.91 -30.35 -1.99
CA GLN A 154 19.15 -30.42 -1.21
C GLN A 154 18.78 -30.52 0.28
N ASP A 155 18.70 -31.75 0.78
CA ASP A 155 18.58 -32.07 2.21
C ASP A 155 19.56 -31.24 3.05
N PHE A 156 19.07 -30.43 4.00
CA PHE A 156 19.69 -30.23 5.32
C PHE A 156 18.70 -29.54 6.30
N TRP A 157 18.30 -30.33 7.31
CA TRP A 157 17.57 -30.15 8.58
C TRP A 157 16.91 -28.81 9.03
N PRO A 158 15.77 -28.89 9.77
CA PRO A 158 14.95 -27.75 10.21
C PRO A 158 15.39 -27.21 11.59
N LEU A 159 15.42 -25.89 11.76
CA LEU A 159 15.55 -25.14 13.03
C LEU A 159 15.18 -23.69 12.65
N ILE A 160 14.21 -22.96 13.22
CA ILE A 160 13.82 -22.74 14.62
C ILE A 160 12.40 -22.11 14.67
N ILE A 161 11.77 -22.37 15.81
CA ILE A 161 10.50 -21.92 16.40
C ILE A 161 10.23 -20.41 16.28
#